data_AF-A0A959NAZ6-F1
#
_entry.id   AF-A0A959NAZ6-F1
#
_cell.length_a   1.000
_cell.length_b   1.000
_cell.length_c   1.000
_cell.angle_alpha   90.00
_cell.angle_beta   90.00
_cell.angle_gamma   90.00
#
_symmetry.space_group_name_H-M   'P 1'
#
loop_
_entity.id
_entity.type
_entity.pdbx_description
1 polymer ?
#
loop_
_entity_poly.entity_id
_entity_poly.type
_entity_poly.pdbx_seq_one_letter_code
_entity_poly.pdbx_strand_id
1 'polypeptide(L)'
;MKKKILEIEDYDYKETTNFIDKSKPLKLKDLNLELPSEAPTKVISLRLPNELLNKIQAYAGQQDISYTSLIKIILSEGIEQKYTSRSAS
;
A
#
# COMPACT_ATOMS: atom_id res chain seq x y z
N MET A 1 16.30 9.56 38.09
CA MET A 1 15.05 8.96 38.61
C MET A 1 14.25 8.42 37.43
N LYS A 2 13.97 7.11 37.37
CA LYS A 2 13.16 6.53 36.28
C LYS A 2 11.71 6.96 36.47
N LYS A 3 11.11 7.57 35.45
CA LYS A 3 9.71 7.99 35.47
C LYS A 3 8.84 6.72 35.48
N LYS A 4 8.13 6.47 36.57
CA LYS A 4 7.19 5.34 36.67
C LYS A 4 6.04 5.64 35.69
N ILE A 5 5.95 4.88 34.61
CA ILE A 5 4.83 4.98 33.67
C ILE A 5 3.63 4.42 34.41
N LEU A 6 2.67 5.27 34.75
CA LEU A 6 1.41 4.86 35.35
C LEU A 6 0.56 4.26 34.23
N GLU A 7 0.05 3.07 34.46
CA GLU A 7 -0.88 2.40 33.55
C GLU A 7 -2.23 3.13 33.58
N ILE A 8 -2.86 3.25 32.41
CA ILE A 8 -4.16 3.94 32.27
C ILE A 8 -5.25 2.86 32.36
N GLU A 9 -5.84 2.70 33.54
CA GLU A 9 -6.89 1.69 33.82
C GLU A 9 -8.28 2.10 33.29
N ASP A 10 -8.43 3.34 32.81
CA ASP A 10 -9.72 3.87 32.36
C ASP A 10 -10.37 3.07 31.22
N TYR A 11 -9.57 2.39 30.40
CA TYR A 11 -10.03 1.60 29.26
C TYR A 11 -10.58 0.22 29.64
N ASP A 12 -10.29 -0.27 30.85
CA ASP A 12 -10.67 -1.62 31.28
C ASP A 12 -12.14 -1.71 31.71
N TYR A 13 -12.73 -0.57 32.09
CA TYR A 13 -14.06 -0.53 32.71
C TYR A 13 -15.01 0.49 32.07
N LYS A 14 -14.52 1.37 31.18
CA LYS A 14 -15.34 2.41 30.55
C LYS A 14 -15.44 2.20 29.05
N GLU A 15 -16.66 2.31 28.55
CA GLU A 15 -16.93 2.32 27.11
C GLU A 15 -16.27 3.52 26.44
N THR A 16 -15.34 3.24 25.52
CA THR A 16 -14.44 4.24 24.94
C THR A 16 -15.18 5.26 24.08
N THR A 17 -16.36 4.90 23.56
CA THR A 17 -17.23 5.78 22.79
C THR A 17 -17.63 7.05 23.55
N ASN A 18 -17.67 7.00 24.89
CA ASN A 18 -18.02 8.15 25.73
C ASN A 18 -16.90 9.20 25.83
N PHE A 19 -15.66 8.87 25.46
CA PHE A 19 -14.54 9.81 25.43
C PHE A 19 -14.41 10.56 24.10
N ILE A 20 -15.18 10.17 23.08
CA ILE A 20 -15.13 10.80 21.76
C ILE A 20 -16.14 11.95 21.73
N ASP A 21 -15.64 13.19 21.64
CA ASP A 21 -16.49 14.36 21.43
C ASP A 21 -17.05 14.37 20.00
N LYS A 22 -18.29 13.90 19.86
CA LYS A 22 -19.02 13.86 18.59
C LYS A 22 -19.46 15.24 18.11
N SER A 23 -19.44 16.26 18.96
CA SER A 23 -19.82 17.64 18.59
C SER A 23 -18.75 18.36 17.78
N LYS A 24 -17.49 17.90 17.86
CA LYS A 24 -16.33 18.47 17.17
C LYS A 24 -15.48 17.38 16.51
N PRO A 25 -15.94 16.81 15.37
CA PRO A 25 -15.17 15.81 14.66
C PRO A 25 -13.89 16.42 14.09
N LEU A 26 -12.74 15.83 14.42
CA LEU A 26 -11.45 16.18 13.85
C LEU A 26 -11.37 15.71 12.39
N LYS A 27 -10.74 16.52 11.55
CA LYS A 27 -10.35 16.20 10.18
C LYS A 27 -8.90 15.72 10.16
N LEU A 28 -8.51 15.02 9.10
CA LEU A 28 -7.11 14.59 8.91
C LEU A 28 -6.10 15.74 9.01
N LYS A 29 -6.51 16.93 8.56
CA LYS A 29 -5.71 18.16 8.65
C LYS A 29 -5.39 18.56 10.10
N ASP A 30 -6.29 18.28 11.04
CA ASP A 30 -6.10 18.59 12.46
C ASP A 30 -5.06 17.64 13.12
N LEU A 31 -4.70 16.56 12.43
CA LEU A 31 -3.65 15.61 12.82
C LEU A 31 -2.34 15.84 12.05
N ASN A 32 -2.21 16.96 11.32
CA ASN A 32 -1.09 17.20 10.39
C ASN A 32 -0.92 16.09 9.34
N LEU A 33 -2.01 15.41 8.97
CA LEU A 33 -2.03 14.41 7.91
C LEU A 33 -2.60 15.00 6.63
N GLU A 34 -1.75 15.10 5.62
CA GLU A 34 -2.16 15.45 4.26
C GLU A 34 -2.25 14.19 3.41
N LEU A 35 -3.42 13.96 2.82
CA LEU A 35 -3.56 12.91 1.81
C LEU A 35 -2.90 13.39 0.52
N PRO A 36 -2.17 12.51 -0.20
CA PRO A 36 -1.63 12.85 -1.50
C PRO A 36 -2.75 13.22 -2.47
N SER A 37 -2.46 14.14 -3.38
CA SER A 37 -3.40 14.61 -4.41
C SER A 37 -3.81 13.51 -5.39
N GLU A 38 -2.97 12.49 -5.55
CA GLU A 38 -3.24 11.31 -6.35
C GLU A 38 -3.26 10.05 -5.48
N ALA A 39 -4.17 9.13 -5.80
CA ALA A 39 -4.19 7.81 -5.20
C ALA A 39 -2.88 7.06 -5.54
N PRO A 40 -2.35 6.22 -4.62
CA PRO A 40 -1.10 5.51 -4.82
C PRO A 40 -1.13 4.49 -5.97
N THR A 41 -2.31 4.13 -6.46
CA THR A 41 -2.50 3.22 -7.58
C THR A 41 -3.62 3.70 -8.50
N LYS A 42 -3.45 3.51 -9.81
CA LYS A 42 -4.49 3.72 -10.82
C LYS A 42 -4.80 2.39 -11.50
N VAL A 43 -6.08 2.11 -11.73
CA VAL A 43 -6.52 0.92 -12.47
C VAL A 43 -6.29 1.16 -13.95
N ILE A 44 -5.69 0.18 -14.63
CA ILE A 44 -5.51 0.19 -16.07
C ILE A 44 -6.05 -1.11 -16.68
N SER A 45 -6.46 -1.04 -17.95
CA SER A 45 -6.85 -2.21 -18.74
C SER A 45 -5.78 -2.50 -19.78
N LEU A 46 -5.19 -3.69 -19.73
CA LEU A 46 -4.19 -4.18 -20.68
C LEU A 46 -4.70 -5.46 -21.35
N ARG A 47 -4.53 -5.57 -22.67
CA ARG A 47 -4.81 -6.80 -23.42
C ARG A 47 -3.51 -7.56 -23.67
N LEU A 48 -3.51 -8.85 -23.38
CA LEU A 48 -2.38 -9.75 -23.61
C LEU A 48 -2.80 -10.90 -24.53
N PRO A 49 -1.90 -11.42 -25.39
CA PRO A 49 -2.13 -12.68 -26.07
C PRO A 49 -2.37 -13.81 -25.06
N ASN A 50 -3.32 -14.70 -25.34
CA ASN A 50 -3.67 -15.80 -24.42
C ASN A 50 -2.47 -16.68 -24.07
N GLU A 51 -1.63 -16.98 -25.05
CA GLU A 51 -0.42 -17.80 -24.83
C GLU A 51 0.54 -17.15 -23.83
N LEU A 52 0.70 -15.82 -23.90
CA LEU A 52 1.55 -15.08 -22.97
C LEU A 52 0.96 -15.10 -21.55
N LEU A 53 -0.35 -14.86 -21.42
CA LEU A 53 -1.01 -14.89 -20.11
C LEU A 53 -0.88 -16.27 -19.46
N ASN A 54 -1.04 -17.34 -20.22
CA ASN A 54 -0.88 -18.71 -19.71
C ASN A 54 0.55 -18.97 -19.21
N LYS A 55 1.57 -18.51 -19.95
CA LYS A 55 2.98 -18.62 -19.52
C LYS A 55 3.23 -17.85 -18.22
N ILE A 56 2.70 -16.63 -18.11
CA ILE A 56 2.82 -15.80 -16.89
C ILE A 56 2.15 -16.51 -15.71
N GLN A 57 0.96 -17.08 -15.89
CA GLN A 57 0.26 -17.80 -14.82
C GLN A 57 1.02 -19.04 -14.37
N ALA A 58 1.52 -19.84 -15.30
CA ALA A 58 2.32 -21.02 -14.98
C ALA A 58 3.60 -20.65 -14.20
N TYR A 59 4.33 -19.62 -14.66
CA TYR A 59 5.55 -19.16 -13.98
C TYR A 59 5.26 -18.55 -12.61
N ALA A 60 4.18 -17.78 -12.46
CA ALA A 60 3.77 -17.22 -11.18
C ALA A 60 3.44 -18.32 -10.17
N GLY A 61 2.76 -19.38 -10.62
CA GLY A 61 2.48 -20.55 -9.79
C GLY A 61 3.73 -21.29 -9.33
N GLN A 62 4.78 -21.37 -10.16
CA GLN A 62 6.07 -21.97 -9.75
C GLN A 62 6.79 -21.18 -8.66
N GLN A 63 6.51 -19.87 -8.55
CA GLN A 63 7.14 -18.95 -7.61
C GLN A 63 6.24 -18.62 -6.41
N ASP A 64 5.10 -19.32 -6.27
CA ASP A 64 4.09 -19.08 -5.22
C ASP A 64 3.62 -17.62 -5.11
N ILE A 65 3.51 -16.93 -6.25
CA ILE A 65 3.00 -15.55 -6.32
C ILE A 65 1.81 -15.43 -7.27
N SER A 66 1.00 -14.38 -7.07
CA SER A 66 -0.06 -14.02 -8.02
C SER A 66 0.55 -13.58 -9.36
N TYR A 67 -0.07 -14.02 -10.47
CA TYR A 67 0.31 -13.57 -11.82
C TYR A 67 0.22 -12.04 -11.96
N THR A 68 -0.66 -11.37 -11.21
CA THR A 68 -0.76 -9.92 -11.23
C THR A 68 0.45 -9.26 -10.56
N SER A 69 0.95 -9.84 -9.47
CA SER A 69 2.18 -9.38 -8.82
C SER A 69 3.39 -9.57 -9.72
N LEU A 70 3.48 -10.74 -10.38
CA LEU A 70 4.52 -11.01 -11.37
C LEU A 70 4.53 -9.98 -12.51
N ILE A 71 3.35 -9.67 -13.08
CA ILE A 71 3.24 -8.63 -14.13
C ILE A 71 3.79 -7.29 -13.64
N LYS A 72 3.47 -6.88 -12.41
CA LYS A 72 3.97 -5.62 -11.84
C LYS A 72 5.48 -5.60 -11.69
N ILE A 73 6.08 -6.70 -11.24
CA ILE A 73 7.53 -6.85 -11.09
C ILE A 73 8.21 -6.72 -12.45
N ILE A 74 7.76 -7.51 -13.44
CA ILE A 74 8.33 -7.49 -14.80
C ILE A 74 8.24 -6.10 -15.44
N LEU A 75 7.12 -5.39 -15.25
CA LEU A 75 6.96 -4.02 -15.76
C LEU A 75 7.93 -3.04 -15.09
N SER A 76 8.14 -3.15 -13.76
CA SER A 76 9.09 -2.30 -13.04
C SER A 76 10.52 -2.53 -13.54
N GLU A 77 10.96 -3.79 -13.56
CA GLU A 77 12.30 -4.17 -14.02
C GLU A 77 12.53 -3.77 -15.48
N GLY A 78 11.53 -3.99 -16.34
CA GLY A 78 11.61 -3.63 -17.75
C GLY A 78 11.78 -2.13 -17.96
N ILE A 79 11.12 -1.30 -17.15
CA ILE A 79 11.26 0.16 -17.21
C ILE A 79 12.62 0.61 -16.67
N GLU A 80 13.07 0.06 -15.54
CA GLU A 80 14.38 0.36 -14.95
C GLU A 80 15.52 0.06 -15.93
N GLN A 81 15.49 -1.11 -16.58
CA GLN A 81 16.48 -1.49 -17.59
C GLN A 81 16.51 -0.52 -18.78
N LYS A 82 15.34 -0.04 -19.23
CA LYS A 82 15.23 0.95 -20.33
C LYS A 82 15.78 2.32 -19.93
N TYR A 83 15.64 2.72 -18.68
CA TYR A 83 16.24 3.96 -18.19
C TYR A 83 17.76 3.85 -18.06
N THR A 84 18.28 2.77 -17.46
CA THR A 84 19.72 2.55 -17.28
C THR A 84 20.46 2.46 -18.62
N SER A 85 19.91 1.74 -19.59
CA SER A 85 20.52 1.62 -20.93
C SER A 85 20.58 2.94 -21.70
N ARG A 86 19.65 3.86 -21.46
CA ARG A 86 19.57 5.16 -22.15
C ARG A 86 20.42 6.25 -21.51
N SER A 87 20.81 6.10 -20.24
CA SER A 87 21.80 6.97 -19.58
C SER A 87 23.26 6.62 -19.93
N ALA A 88 23.50 5.44 -20.53
CA ALA A 88 24.83 4.96 -20.91
C ALA A 88 25.15 5.10 -22.41
N SER A 89 24.22 5.64 -23.21
CA SER A 89 24.37 5.94 -24.64
C SER A 89 24.29 7.45 -24.87
#